data_AF-A4YWH7-F1
#
_entry.id   AF-A4YWH7-F1
#
_cell.length_a   1.000
_cell.length_b   1.000
_cell.length_c   1.000
_cell.angle_alpha   90.00
_cell.angle_beta   90.00
_cell.angle_gamma   90.00
#
_symmetry.space_group_name_H-M   'P 1'
#
loop_
_entity.id
_entity.type
_entity.pdbx_description
1 polymer ?
#
loop_
_entity_poly.entity_id
_entity_poly.type
_entity_poly.pdbx_seq_one_letter_code
_entity_poly.pdbx_strand_id
1 'polypeptide(L)' 'MTKLMFAVAVSLTVLPSLALAQGHMGTPQEQKACAPDAKRFCRSQMGDDFAVQNCLTQNRQKLSKRCSAVFQSHGM' A
#
# COMPACT_ATOMS: atom_id res chain seq x y z
N MET A 1 31.23 -50.94 16.46
CA MET A 1 31.94 -50.32 15.32
C MET A 1 30.95 -50.13 14.19
N THR A 2 30.86 -48.90 13.67
CA THR A 2 30.40 -48.49 12.31
C THR A 2 29.00 -48.91 11.84
N LYS A 3 28.14 -48.06 11.27
CA LYS A 3 28.25 -46.69 10.74
C LYS A 3 26.82 -46.17 10.56
N LEU A 4 26.53 -44.98 11.08
CA LEU A 4 25.41 -44.14 10.63
C LEU A 4 25.54 -43.90 9.12
N MET A 5 24.46 -43.91 8.36
CA MET A 5 24.25 -43.03 7.20
C MET A 5 22.75 -42.96 6.90
N PHE A 6 22.13 -41.86 7.32
CA PHE A 6 20.78 -41.45 6.95
C PHE A 6 20.77 -41.13 5.45
N ALA A 7 19.96 -41.86 4.68
CA ALA A 7 19.69 -41.50 3.30
C ALA A 7 18.88 -40.19 3.27
N VAL A 8 19.51 -39.15 2.73
CA VAL A 8 18.97 -37.79 2.60
C VAL A 8 17.79 -37.81 1.63
N ALA A 9 16.57 -37.69 2.16
CA ALA A 9 15.41 -37.33 1.36
C ALA A 9 15.53 -35.86 0.96
N VAL A 10 15.90 -35.60 -0.30
CA VAL A 10 15.89 -34.25 -0.88
C VAL A 10 14.43 -33.88 -1.17
N SER A 11 13.75 -33.38 -0.14
CA SER A 11 12.46 -32.73 -0.29
C SER A 11 12.69 -31.36 -0.93
N LEU A 12 12.22 -31.18 -2.16
CA LEU A 12 12.23 -29.92 -2.88
C LEU A 12 11.31 -28.92 -2.16
N THR A 13 11.85 -28.15 -1.22
CA THR A 13 11.10 -27.08 -0.56
C THR A 13 10.95 -25.93 -1.55
N VAL A 14 9.79 -25.88 -2.21
CA VAL A 14 9.33 -24.71 -2.94
C VAL A 14 9.21 -23.58 -1.93
N LEU A 15 10.14 -22.63 -1.93
CA LEU A 15 10.01 -21.40 -1.14
C LEU A 15 8.85 -20.60 -1.73
N PRO A 16 7.79 -20.29 -0.97
CA PRO A 16 6.83 -19.30 -1.41
C PRO A 16 7.52 -17.94 -1.42
N SER A 17 7.63 -17.33 -2.60
CA SER A 17 8.08 -15.96 -2.78
C SER A 17 7.18 -15.05 -1.95
N LEU A 18 7.68 -14.54 -0.83
CA LEU A 18 7.03 -13.47 -0.06
C LEU A 18 7.09 -12.20 -0.93
N ALA A 19 6.08 -12.02 -1.78
CA ALA A 19 5.84 -10.75 -2.45
C ALA A 19 5.43 -9.73 -1.38
N LEU A 20 6.41 -9.03 -0.82
CA LEU A 20 6.17 -7.83 -0.03
C LEU A 20 5.51 -6.81 -0.97
N ALA A 21 4.19 -6.78 -0.97
CA ALA A 21 3.43 -5.69 -1.58
C ALA A 21 3.90 -4.40 -0.90
N GLN A 22 4.73 -3.63 -1.60
CA GLN A 22 5.08 -2.28 -1.20
C GLN A 22 3.79 -1.47 -1.27
N GLY A 23 3.10 -1.41 -0.12
CA GLY A 23 1.77 -0.85 0.04
C GLY A 23 1.77 0.63 -0.26
N HIS A 24 1.58 0.97 -1.53
CA HIS A 24 1.14 2.31 -1.91
C HIS A 24 -0.24 2.48 -1.27
N MET A 25 -0.41 3.56 -0.51
CA MET A 25 -1.66 3.84 0.17
C MET A 25 -2.72 4.18 -0.89
N GLY A 26 -3.81 3.42 -0.89
CA GLY A 26 -4.88 3.49 -1.90
C GLY A 26 -4.52 2.85 -3.25
N THR A 27 -5.54 2.42 -3.97
CA THR A 27 -5.44 1.94 -5.36
C THR A 27 -5.05 3.07 -6.31
N PRO A 28 -4.47 2.78 -7.49
CA PRO A 28 -4.18 3.81 -8.49
C PRO A 28 -5.42 4.64 -8.90
N GLN A 29 -6.60 4.03 -8.82
CA GLN A 29 -7.86 4.68 -9.14
C GLN A 29 -8.25 5.72 -8.08
N GLU A 30 -8.03 5.41 -6.81
CA GLU A 30 -8.23 6.28 -5.66
C GLU A 30 -7.21 7.43 -5.65
N GLN A 31 -5.94 7.14 -5.90
CA GLN A 31 -4.90 8.16 -6.03
C GLN A 31 -5.24 9.14 -7.16
N LYS A 32 -5.67 8.64 -8.33
CA LYS A 32 -6.12 9.48 -9.44
C LYS A 32 -7.37 10.30 -9.09
N ALA A 33 -8.25 9.78 -8.23
CA ALA A 33 -9.42 10.49 -7.74
C ALA A 33 -9.06 11.65 -6.82
N CYS A 34 -8.05 11.49 -5.98
CA CYS A 34 -7.60 12.49 -5.03
C CYS A 34 -6.47 13.39 -5.56
N ALA A 35 -5.86 13.07 -6.70
CA ALA A 35 -4.78 13.84 -7.31
C ALA A 35 -5.04 15.37 -7.43
N PRO A 36 -6.21 15.86 -7.87
CA PRO A 36 -6.45 17.31 -7.92
C PRO A 36 -6.50 17.95 -6.53
N ASP A 37 -7.07 17.27 -5.54
CA ASP A 37 -7.13 17.76 -4.16
C ASP A 37 -5.75 17.72 -3.50
N ALA A 38 -4.98 16.64 -3.71
CA ALA A 38 -3.61 16.53 -3.24
C ALA A 38 -2.74 17.65 -3.83
N LYS A 39 -2.87 17.96 -5.12
CA LYS A 39 -2.15 19.08 -5.76
C LYS A 39 -2.57 20.46 -5.26
N ARG A 40 -3.73 20.59 -4.63
CA ARG A 40 -4.24 21.85 -4.11
C ARG A 40 -3.90 22.05 -2.63
N PHE A 41 -4.10 21.01 -1.82
CA PHE A 41 -3.99 21.08 -0.37
C PHE A 41 -2.68 20.48 0.16
N CYS A 42 -2.08 19.54 -0.56
CA CYS A 42 -1.01 18.67 -0.07
C CYS A 42 0.29 18.77 -0.90
N ARG A 43 0.55 19.93 -1.53
CA ARG A 43 1.72 20.10 -2.42
C ARG A 43 3.04 19.80 -1.75
N SER A 44 3.21 20.15 -0.48
CA SER A 44 4.45 19.93 0.25
C SER A 44 4.66 18.49 0.69
N GLN A 45 3.62 17.64 0.61
CA GLN A 45 3.69 16.21 0.92
C GLN A 45 3.87 15.35 -0.33
N MET A 46 3.82 15.93 -1.54
CA MET A 46 3.99 15.20 -2.79
C MET A 46 5.34 14.49 -2.83
N GLY A 47 5.32 13.16 -2.98
CA GLY A 47 6.50 12.30 -2.96
C GLY A 47 6.50 11.28 -1.81
N ASP A 48 5.63 11.46 -0.83
CA ASP A 48 5.35 10.48 0.22
C ASP A 48 3.84 10.20 0.27
N ASP A 49 3.46 9.00 -0.18
CA ASP A 49 2.06 8.58 -0.24
C ASP A 49 1.38 8.61 1.14
N PHE A 50 2.12 8.28 2.20
CA PHE A 50 1.59 8.31 3.56
C PHE A 50 1.37 9.75 4.03
N ALA A 51 2.32 10.66 3.74
CA ALA A 51 2.17 12.08 4.05
C ALA A 51 1.01 12.71 3.26
N VAL A 52 0.84 12.36 1.98
CA VAL A 52 -0.30 12.80 1.15
C VAL A 52 -1.61 12.28 1.72
N GLN A 53 -1.70 11.00 2.07
CA GLN A 53 -2.88 10.41 2.69
C GLN A 53 -3.25 11.15 3.98
N ASN A 54 -2.29 11.37 4.87
CA ASN A 54 -2.55 12.09 6.12
C ASN A 54 -2.99 13.53 5.87
N CYS A 55 -2.40 14.22 4.89
CA CYS A 55 -2.83 15.57 4.51
C CYS A 55 -4.27 15.58 3.94
N LEU A 56 -4.62 14.63 3.08
CA LEU A 56 -5.98 14.49 2.55
C LEU A 56 -6.98 14.20 3.68
N THR A 57 -6.63 13.33 4.63
CA THR A 57 -7.45 13.04 5.82
C THR A 57 -7.68 14.29 6.68
N GLN A 58 -6.67 15.12 6.88
CA GLN A 58 -6.84 16.40 7.59
C GLN A 58 -7.73 17.40 6.84
N ASN A 59 -7.82 17.27 5.52
CA ASN A 59 -8.60 18.17 4.66
C ASN A 59 -9.95 17.58 4.21
N ARG A 60 -10.43 16.47 4.79
CA ARG A 60 -11.65 15.74 4.35
C ARG A 60 -12.85 16.61 4.03
N GLN A 61 -13.10 17.63 4.85
CA GLN A 61 -14.23 18.54 4.68
C GLN A 61 -14.10 19.47 3.45
N LYS A 62 -12.89 19.64 2.94
CA LYS A 62 -12.53 20.52 1.81
C LYS A 62 -12.27 19.75 0.52
N LEU A 63 -12.23 18.42 0.57
CA LEU A 63 -11.97 17.58 -0.60
C LEU A 63 -13.13 17.65 -1.59
N SER A 64 -12.81 17.40 -2.87
CA SER A 64 -13.83 17.22 -3.90
C SER A 64 -14.73 16.02 -3.59
N LYS A 65 -15.96 16.04 -4.12
CA LYS A 65 -16.91 14.93 -3.97
C LYS A 65 -16.31 13.58 -4.37
N ARG A 66 -15.47 13.58 -5.41
CA ARG A 66 -14.82 12.37 -5.94
C ARG A 66 -13.79 11.81 -4.96
N CYS A 67 -12.95 12.64 -4.35
CA CYS A 67 -11.99 12.16 -3.35
C CYS A 67 -12.69 11.82 -2.02
N SER A 68 -13.70 12.59 -1.61
CA SER A 68 -14.52 12.23 -0.43
C SER A 68 -15.23 10.88 -0.58
N ALA A 69 -15.65 10.51 -1.79
CA ALA A 69 -16.25 9.20 -2.04
C ALA A 69 -15.25 8.04 -1.80
N VAL A 70 -13.97 8.20 -2.15
CA VAL A 70 -12.91 7.22 -1.86
C VAL A 70 -12.80 6.97 -0.35
N PHE A 71 -12.80 8.06 0.41
CA PHE A 71 -12.76 8.03 1.87
C PHE A 71 -14.02 7.43 2.50
N GLN A 72 -15.16 7.46 1.81
CA GLN A 72 -16.42 6.86 2.25
C GLN A 72 -16.54 5.38 1.88
N SER A 73 -15.98 4.95 0.75
CA SER A 73 -16.09 3.58 0.26
C SER A 73 -15.18 2.59 1.00
N HIS A 74 -14.00 3.04 1.45
CA HIS A 74 -12.98 2.16 2.02
C HIS A 74 -12.50 2.54 3.42
N GLY A 75 -13.06 3.59 4.05
CA GLY A 75 -12.77 3.93 5.44
C GLY A 75 -11.30 4.26 5.74
N MET A 76 -10.55 4.67 4.70
CA MET A 76 -9.30 5.41 4.90
C MET A 76 -9.59 6.72 5.60
#